data_AF-A0A7Y0GNC2-F1
#
_entry.id   AF-A0A7Y0GNC2-F1
#
_cell.length_a   1.000
_cell.length_b   1.000
_cell.length_c   1.000
_cell.angle_alpha   90.00
_cell.angle_beta   90.00
_cell.angle_gamma   90.00
#
_symmetry.space_group_name_H-M   'P 1'
#
loop_
_entity.id
_entity.type
_entity.pdbx_description
1 polymer ?
#
loop_
_entity_poly.entity_id
_entity_poly.type
_entity_poly.pdbx_seq_one_letter_code
_entity_poly.pdbx_strand_id
1 'polypeptide(L)'
;MRLRPGLRVLSRSASEVQIGTDSRWAVRLGGLDPGEVRLLRLLDDDAELDSLVDRARACGVSSPRATELLDALQAARLTCGSPASSRPRVRTAASADAAVWSLLRDDGDGAALVRARADRTVGVVGLGPLGLATAVTLAAAGVGTVLLDDDGHVTSLDVGAAGYRLGDVGSSRVHVASRLVHDVAPDVRTEPGAGTVPA
;
A
#
# COMPACT_ATOMS: atom_id res chain seq x y z
N MET A 1 12.75 -11.48 -9.29
CA MET A 1 11.36 -11.47 -8.77
C MET A 1 11.37 -11.45 -7.24
N ARG A 2 10.24 -11.19 -6.57
CA ARG A 2 10.13 -11.30 -5.10
C ARG A 2 8.74 -11.77 -4.66
N LEU A 3 8.58 -12.14 -3.39
CA LEU A 3 7.25 -12.36 -2.82
C LEU A 3 6.45 -11.06 -2.84
N ARG A 4 5.12 -11.17 -2.98
CA ARG A 4 4.23 -10.01 -2.90
C ARG A 4 4.37 -9.33 -1.53
N PRO A 5 4.51 -8.00 -1.48
CA PRO A 5 4.62 -7.27 -0.21
C PRO A 5 3.47 -7.61 0.74
N GLY A 6 3.79 -7.83 2.02
CA GLY A 6 2.81 -8.17 3.05
C GLY A 6 2.53 -9.67 3.20
N LEU A 7 3.03 -10.53 2.30
CA LEU A 7 3.06 -11.97 2.55
C LEU A 7 4.10 -12.30 3.61
N ARG A 8 3.73 -13.21 4.53
CA ARG A 8 4.62 -13.73 5.57
C ARG A 8 4.83 -15.22 5.39
N VAL A 9 6.03 -15.71 5.69
CA VAL A 9 6.36 -17.14 5.60
C VAL A 9 6.38 -17.76 7.00
N LEU A 10 5.39 -18.61 7.27
CA LEU A 10 5.13 -19.22 8.57
C LEU A 10 5.34 -20.73 8.49
N SER A 11 6.19 -21.31 9.34
CA SER A 11 6.24 -22.78 9.47
C SER A 11 5.06 -23.24 10.30
N ARG A 12 4.33 -24.22 9.78
CA ARG A 12 3.26 -24.91 10.51
C ARG A 12 3.76 -26.21 11.14
N SER A 13 4.73 -26.86 10.51
CA SER A 13 5.39 -28.07 11.01
C SER A 13 6.83 -28.16 10.47
N ALA A 14 7.52 -29.27 10.76
CA ALA A 14 8.84 -29.57 10.21
C ALA A 14 8.84 -29.82 8.68
N SER A 15 7.67 -30.07 8.09
CA SER A 15 7.49 -30.39 6.67
C SER A 15 6.40 -29.56 5.98
N GLU A 16 5.97 -28.47 6.63
CA GLU A 16 4.91 -27.60 6.10
C GLU A 16 5.19 -26.13 6.38
N VAL A 17 5.01 -25.33 5.32
CA VAL A 17 5.09 -23.87 5.34
C VAL A 17 3.78 -23.28 4.81
N GLN A 18 3.34 -22.20 5.43
CA GLN A 18 2.25 -21.35 4.97
C GLN A 18 2.81 -19.99 4.56
N ILE A 19 2.41 -19.51 3.39
CA ILE A 19 2.75 -18.19 2.88
C ILE A 19 1.47 -17.35 2.86
N GLY A 20 1.49 -16.23 3.59
CA GLY A 20 0.33 -15.37 3.80
C GLY A 20 -0.56 -15.80 4.98
N THR A 21 -1.39 -14.88 5.45
CA THR A 21 -2.29 -15.08 6.62
C THR A 21 -3.77 -14.98 6.26
N ASP A 22 -4.13 -14.37 5.14
CA ASP A 22 -5.51 -14.18 4.69
C ASP A 22 -5.95 -15.36 3.82
N SER A 23 -7.12 -15.93 4.09
CA SER A 23 -7.62 -17.12 3.39
C SER A 23 -7.83 -16.92 1.88
N ARG A 24 -7.92 -15.67 1.40
CA ARG A 24 -8.08 -15.36 -0.02
C ARG A 24 -6.83 -15.60 -0.85
N TRP A 25 -5.65 -15.53 -0.24
CA TRP A 25 -4.36 -15.63 -0.94
C TRP A 25 -3.28 -16.41 -0.17
N ALA A 26 -3.60 -16.95 1.00
CA ALA A 26 -2.67 -17.80 1.73
C ALA A 26 -2.54 -19.17 1.05
N VAL A 27 -1.30 -19.64 0.94
CA VAL A 27 -0.97 -20.92 0.31
C VAL A 27 -0.21 -21.77 1.29
N ARG A 28 -0.52 -23.06 1.31
CA ARG A 28 0.17 -24.06 2.12
C ARG A 28 0.97 -24.98 1.22
N LEU A 29 2.24 -25.14 1.55
CA LEU A 29 3.18 -26.05 0.92
C LEU A 29 3.51 -27.13 1.93
N GLY A 30 3.02 -28.34 1.68
CA GLY A 30 3.27 -29.52 2.51
C GLY A 30 4.18 -30.53 1.80
N GLY A 31 4.63 -31.54 2.56
CA GLY A 31 5.54 -32.56 2.03
C GLY A 31 6.95 -32.02 1.78
N LEU A 32 7.35 -31.01 2.55
CA LEU A 32 8.64 -30.35 2.42
C LEU A 32 9.72 -31.05 3.23
N ASP A 33 10.92 -31.11 2.69
CA ASP A 33 12.11 -31.50 3.44
C ASP A 33 12.59 -30.35 4.36
N PRO A 34 13.33 -30.66 5.45
CA PRO A 34 13.83 -29.62 6.35
C PRO A 34 14.68 -28.54 5.65
N GLY A 35 15.41 -28.91 4.59
CA GLY A 35 16.15 -27.96 3.77
C GLY A 35 15.26 -26.99 3.00
N GLU A 36 14.13 -27.46 2.51
CA GLU A 36 13.15 -26.64 1.77
C GLU A 36 12.41 -25.68 2.71
N VAL A 37 12.03 -26.16 3.90
CA VAL A 37 11.45 -25.29 4.94
C VAL A 37 12.41 -24.16 5.32
N ARG A 38 13.70 -24.47 5.51
CA ARG A 38 14.73 -23.44 5.75
C ARG A 38 14.84 -22.49 4.57
N LEU A 39 14.90 -23.00 3.35
CA LEU A 39 15.03 -22.20 2.13
C LEU A 39 13.85 -21.23 1.96
N LEU A 40 12.61 -21.70 2.16
CA LEU A 40 11.41 -20.85 2.04
C LEU A 40 11.34 -19.80 3.14
N ARG A 41 11.77 -20.11 4.36
CA ARG A 41 11.83 -19.13 5.46
C ARG A 41 12.72 -17.93 5.18
N LEU A 42 13.76 -18.12 4.35
CA LEU A 42 14.64 -17.05 3.91
C LEU A 42 13.96 -16.01 3.00
N LEU A 43 12.72 -16.26 2.56
CA LEU A 43 11.92 -15.33 1.75
C LEU A 43 11.10 -14.35 2.59
N ASP A 44 10.96 -14.55 3.91
CA ASP A 44 10.22 -13.63 4.79
C ASP A 44 10.90 -12.24 4.88
N ASP A 45 12.22 -12.18 4.65
CA ASP A 45 13.05 -10.97 4.75
C ASP A 45 13.13 -10.15 3.44
N ASP A 46 12.08 -10.18 2.62
CA ASP A 46 11.98 -9.42 1.36
C ASP A 46 13.10 -9.78 0.34
N ALA A 47 13.55 -11.04 0.37
CA ALA A 47 14.64 -11.52 -0.48
C ALA A 47 14.22 -11.65 -1.95
N GLU A 48 15.12 -11.30 -2.86
CA GLU A 48 14.92 -11.55 -4.29
C GLU A 48 14.90 -13.05 -4.56
N LEU A 49 13.79 -13.52 -5.16
CA LEU A 49 13.57 -14.92 -5.52
C LEU A 49 14.58 -15.43 -6.55
N ASP A 50 15.18 -14.55 -7.34
CA ASP A 50 16.17 -14.95 -8.34
C ASP A 50 17.46 -15.47 -7.66
N SER A 51 17.75 -14.97 -6.45
CA SER A 51 18.82 -15.50 -5.59
C SER A 51 18.45 -16.79 -4.85
N LEU A 52 17.19 -17.24 -4.92
CA LEU A 52 16.72 -18.43 -4.19
C LEU A 52 17.45 -19.69 -4.67
N VAL A 53 17.70 -19.82 -5.97
CA VAL A 53 18.42 -20.95 -6.55
C VAL A 53 19.86 -20.98 -6.07
N ASP A 54 20.51 -19.82 -5.95
CA ASP A 54 21.87 -19.71 -5.42
C ASP A 54 21.92 -20.06 -3.92
N ARG A 55 20.91 -19.65 -3.16
CA ARG A 55 20.77 -19.92 -1.72
C ARG A 55 20.35 -21.36 -1.42
N ALA A 56 19.75 -22.06 -2.38
CA ALA A 56 19.28 -23.44 -2.24
C ALA A 56 20.39 -24.40 -1.78
N ARG A 57 21.60 -24.24 -2.33
CA ARG A 57 22.76 -25.08 -1.97
C ARG A 57 23.12 -24.98 -0.50
N ALA A 58 23.08 -23.79 0.08
CA ALA A 58 23.37 -23.58 1.50
C ALA A 58 22.32 -24.25 2.41
N CYS A 59 21.13 -24.51 1.89
CA CYS A 59 20.07 -25.22 2.61
C CYS A 59 20.04 -26.73 2.34
N GLY A 60 20.90 -27.24 1.46
CA GLY A 60 20.91 -28.65 1.02
C GLY A 60 19.83 -28.99 -0.02
N VAL A 61 19.27 -27.99 -0.70
CA VAL A 61 18.22 -28.17 -1.72
C VAL A 61 18.87 -28.17 -3.11
N SER A 62 18.47 -29.12 -3.97
CA SER A 62 18.98 -29.21 -5.34
C SER A 62 18.45 -28.05 -6.20
N SER A 63 19.22 -27.62 -7.19
CA SER A 63 18.80 -26.52 -8.08
C SER A 63 17.53 -26.82 -8.89
N PRO A 64 17.28 -28.06 -9.41
CA PRO A 64 16.00 -28.40 -10.02
C PRO A 64 14.84 -28.25 -9.05
N ARG A 65 15.01 -28.71 -7.80
CA ARG A 65 13.97 -28.63 -6.78
C ARG A 65 13.67 -27.19 -6.35
N ALA A 66 14.71 -26.35 -6.24
CA ALA A 66 14.52 -24.92 -5.99
C ALA A 66 13.75 -24.23 -7.12
N THR A 67 13.96 -24.67 -8.37
CA THR A 67 13.23 -24.18 -9.54
C THR A 67 11.76 -24.61 -9.48
N GLU A 68 11.47 -25.87 -9.16
CA GLU A 68 10.09 -26.36 -8.95
C GLU A 68 9.35 -25.56 -7.86
N LEU A 69 10.03 -25.25 -6.75
CA LEU A 69 9.46 -24.41 -5.70
C LEU A 69 9.16 -23.00 -6.21
N LEU A 70 10.08 -22.40 -6.97
CA LEU A 70 9.86 -21.07 -7.58
C LEU A 70 8.66 -21.08 -8.53
N ASP A 71 8.56 -22.09 -9.40
CA ASP A 71 7.44 -22.26 -10.34
C ASP A 71 6.12 -22.43 -9.58
N ALA A 72 6.12 -23.18 -8.47
CA ALA A 72 4.95 -23.33 -7.61
C ALA A 72 4.52 -22.00 -6.97
N LEU A 73 5.46 -21.18 -6.50
CA LEU A 73 5.17 -19.85 -5.97
C LEU A 73 4.59 -18.91 -7.03
N GLN A 74 5.10 -18.98 -8.26
CA GLN A 74 4.61 -18.20 -9.40
C GLN A 74 3.22 -18.66 -9.84
N ALA A 75 3.00 -19.96 -9.97
CA ALA A 75 1.71 -20.55 -10.32
C ALA A 75 0.64 -20.21 -9.28
N ALA A 76 1.02 -20.18 -8.00
CA ALA A 76 0.17 -19.75 -6.89
C ALA A 76 -0.02 -18.23 -6.79
N ARG A 77 0.55 -17.46 -7.72
CA ARG A 77 0.52 -15.98 -7.77
C ARG A 77 1.01 -15.31 -6.48
N LEU A 78 1.98 -15.91 -5.80
CA LEU A 78 2.57 -15.34 -4.58
C LEU A 78 3.73 -14.37 -4.88
N THR A 79 4.13 -14.29 -6.14
CA THR A 79 5.27 -13.50 -6.58
C THR A 79 4.81 -12.23 -7.28
N CYS A 80 5.62 -11.18 -7.23
CA CYS A 80 5.51 -10.03 -8.12
C CYS A 80 6.86 -9.72 -8.77
N GLY A 81 6.83 -8.97 -9.87
CA GLY A 81 8.03 -8.42 -10.46
C GLY A 81 8.79 -7.59 -9.43
N SER A 82 10.12 -7.59 -9.51
CA SER A 82 10.89 -6.60 -8.73
C SER A 82 10.49 -5.22 -9.26
N PRO A 83 10.05 -4.27 -8.43
CA PRO A 83 9.73 -2.95 -8.92
C PRO A 83 11.00 -2.40 -9.59
N ALA A 84 10.89 -1.97 -10.84
CA ALA A 84 11.99 -1.26 -11.49
C ALA A 84 12.47 -0.16 -10.52
N SER A 85 13.74 -0.20 -10.13
CA SER A 85 14.31 0.69 -9.10
C SER A 85 14.15 2.19 -9.44
N SER A 86 13.77 2.49 -10.69
CA SER A 86 13.46 3.82 -11.21
C SER A 86 12.09 4.37 -10.84
N ARG A 87 11.15 3.56 -10.32
CA ARG A 87 9.80 4.05 -9.98
C ARG A 87 9.81 4.73 -8.60
N PRO A 88 9.25 5.95 -8.46
CA PRO A 88 9.13 6.60 -7.17
C PRO A 88 8.45 5.66 -6.17
N ARG A 89 9.06 5.52 -4.98
CA ARG A 89 8.43 4.80 -3.87
C ARG A 89 7.13 5.52 -3.56
N VAL A 90 6.07 4.74 -3.31
CA VAL A 90 4.84 5.29 -2.73
C VAL A 90 5.23 5.82 -1.35
N ARG A 91 5.44 7.14 -1.25
CA ARG A 91 5.68 7.82 0.02
C ARG A 91 4.34 7.85 0.77
N THR A 92 4.38 7.89 2.10
CA THR A 92 3.22 8.05 3.01
C THR A 92 2.38 6.80 3.35
N ALA A 93 1.26 7.01 4.04
CA ALA A 93 0.26 6.01 4.44
C ALA A 93 -0.23 5.13 3.27
N ALA A 94 -0.22 5.66 2.04
CA ALA A 94 -0.59 4.92 0.84
C ALA A 94 0.32 3.71 0.53
N SER A 95 1.47 3.57 1.21
CA SER A 95 2.33 2.38 1.10
C SER A 95 1.65 1.11 1.63
N ALA A 96 0.83 1.22 2.68
CA ALA A 96 0.04 0.10 3.20
C ALA A 96 -1.02 -0.33 2.17
N ASP A 97 -1.70 0.63 1.54
CA ASP A 97 -2.62 0.37 0.42
C ASP A 97 -1.90 -0.35 -0.73
N ALA A 98 -0.70 0.10 -1.11
CA ALA A 98 0.06 -0.52 -2.18
C ALA A 98 0.39 -2.00 -1.88
N ALA A 99 0.69 -2.35 -0.63
CA ALA A 99 0.90 -3.74 -0.22
C ALA A 99 -0.38 -4.56 -0.36
N VAL A 100 -1.51 -4.07 0.17
CA VAL A 100 -2.81 -4.74 0.05
C VAL A 100 -3.23 -4.93 -1.41
N TRP A 101 -3.11 -3.90 -2.23
CA TRP A 101 -3.43 -3.99 -3.66
C TRP A 101 -2.51 -4.93 -4.43
N SER A 102 -1.25 -5.08 -4.00
CA SER A 102 -0.34 -6.06 -4.59
C SER A 102 -0.78 -7.50 -4.31
N LEU A 103 -1.53 -7.74 -3.23
CA LEU A 103 -2.12 -9.05 -2.92
C LEU A 103 -3.41 -9.28 -3.71
N LEU A 104 -4.23 -8.24 -3.90
CA LEU A 104 -5.53 -8.32 -4.57
C LEU A 104 -5.45 -8.35 -6.10
N ARG A 105 -4.42 -7.73 -6.70
CA ARG A 105 -4.31 -7.64 -8.16
C ARG A 105 -3.62 -8.86 -8.74
N ASP A 106 -4.02 -9.22 -9.95
CA ASP A 106 -3.40 -10.31 -10.70
C ASP A 106 -1.93 -10.03 -11.05
N ASP A 107 -1.61 -8.80 -11.43
CA ASP A 107 -0.24 -8.36 -11.78
C ASP A 107 0.66 -8.11 -10.56
N GLY A 108 0.10 -8.02 -9.36
CA GLY A 108 0.82 -7.67 -8.14
C GLY A 108 1.39 -6.25 -8.13
N ASP A 109 1.00 -5.35 -9.04
CA ASP A 109 1.50 -3.98 -9.12
C ASP A 109 0.56 -3.00 -8.39
N GLY A 110 0.34 -3.25 -7.09
CA GLY A 110 -0.45 -2.35 -6.24
C GLY A 110 0.15 -0.95 -6.14
N ALA A 111 1.48 -0.84 -6.26
CA ALA A 111 2.17 0.43 -6.30
C ALA A 111 1.82 1.28 -7.53
N ALA A 112 1.64 0.67 -8.72
CA ALA A 112 1.18 1.40 -9.90
C ALA A 112 -0.25 1.91 -9.73
N LEU A 113 -1.13 1.12 -9.14
CA LEU A 113 -2.50 1.55 -8.84
C LEU A 113 -2.51 2.77 -7.92
N VAL A 114 -1.73 2.73 -6.84
CA VAL A 114 -1.64 3.86 -5.90
C VAL A 114 -1.01 5.08 -6.57
N ARG A 115 0.07 4.91 -7.36
CA ARG A 115 0.67 6.02 -8.13
C ARG A 115 -0.34 6.67 -9.09
N ALA A 116 -1.19 5.88 -9.73
CA ALA A 116 -2.21 6.40 -10.65
C ALA A 116 -3.30 7.24 -9.95
N ARG A 117 -3.35 7.27 -8.61
CA ARG A 117 -4.20 8.20 -7.84
C ARG A 117 -3.63 9.63 -7.87
N ALA A 118 -2.33 9.80 -8.06
CA ALA A 118 -1.69 11.11 -8.14
C ALA A 118 -2.20 11.93 -9.35
N ASP A 119 -2.68 11.26 -10.40
CA ASP A 119 -3.27 11.91 -11.58
C ASP A 119 -4.78 12.19 -11.42
N ARG A 120 -5.36 11.94 -10.24
CA ARG A 120 -6.80 12.09 -9.97
C ARG A 120 -7.09 13.38 -9.22
N THR A 121 -8.23 13.97 -9.57
CA THR A 121 -8.81 15.14 -8.91
C THR A 121 -10.15 14.76 -8.31
N VAL A 122 -10.36 15.11 -7.03
CA VAL A 122 -11.61 14.88 -6.30
C VAL A 122 -12.06 16.19 -5.66
N GLY A 123 -13.31 16.57 -5.85
CA GLY A 123 -13.92 17.69 -5.12
C GLY A 123 -14.63 17.24 -3.85
N VAL A 124 -14.46 17.98 -2.76
CA VAL A 124 -15.15 17.78 -1.49
C VAL A 124 -15.98 19.03 -1.20
N VAL A 125 -17.29 18.90 -1.37
CA VAL A 125 -18.26 19.96 -1.11
C VAL A 125 -18.80 19.81 0.32
N GLY A 126 -18.55 20.83 1.13
CA GLY A 126 -18.79 20.83 2.57
C GLY A 126 -17.61 20.24 3.35
N LEU A 127 -17.09 21.04 4.28
CA LEU A 127 -15.92 20.74 5.12
C LEU A 127 -16.28 20.73 6.60
N GLY A 128 -17.47 20.26 6.95
CA GLY A 128 -17.74 19.75 8.29
C GLY A 128 -16.85 18.54 8.63
N PRO A 129 -16.97 17.93 9.82
CA PRO A 129 -16.07 16.86 10.27
C PRO A 129 -15.93 15.68 9.29
N LEU A 130 -17.03 15.27 8.65
CA LEU A 130 -17.00 14.20 7.65
C LEU A 130 -16.24 14.62 6.38
N GLY A 131 -16.50 15.83 5.89
CA GLY A 131 -15.84 16.37 4.70
C GLY A 131 -14.34 16.53 4.93
N LEU A 132 -13.94 17.07 6.07
CA LEU A 132 -12.55 17.18 6.48
C LEU A 132 -11.88 15.80 6.56
N ALA A 133 -12.48 14.83 7.26
CA ALA A 133 -11.92 13.49 7.38
C ALA A 133 -11.79 12.80 6.01
N THR A 134 -12.76 13.01 5.11
CA THR A 134 -12.74 12.49 3.74
C THR A 134 -11.60 13.13 2.94
N ALA A 135 -11.45 14.45 2.98
CA ALA A 135 -10.39 15.18 2.28
C ALA A 135 -8.99 14.72 2.73
N VAL A 136 -8.76 14.64 4.04
CA VAL A 136 -7.50 14.15 4.61
C VAL A 136 -7.23 12.70 4.23
N THR A 137 -8.25 11.83 4.25
CA THR A 137 -8.10 10.43 3.87
C THR A 137 -7.77 10.26 2.39
N LEU A 138 -8.40 11.03 1.49
CA LEU A 138 -8.11 11.02 0.07
C LEU A 138 -6.67 11.45 -0.21
N ALA A 139 -6.20 12.51 0.46
CA ALA A 139 -4.82 12.97 0.37
C ALA A 139 -3.84 11.90 0.88
N ALA A 140 -4.10 11.32 2.05
CA ALA A 140 -3.29 10.23 2.63
C ALA A 140 -3.27 8.97 1.74
N ALA A 141 -4.35 8.72 0.99
CA ALA A 141 -4.48 7.61 0.05
C ALA A 141 -3.75 7.86 -1.29
N GLY A 142 -3.14 9.04 -1.48
CA GLY A 142 -2.33 9.39 -2.64
C GLY A 142 -3.10 10.05 -3.79
N VAL A 143 -4.29 10.59 -3.54
CA VAL A 143 -4.97 11.45 -4.52
C VAL A 143 -4.16 12.73 -4.72
N GLY A 144 -3.87 13.11 -5.97
CA GLY A 144 -2.98 14.24 -6.26
C GLY A 144 -3.64 15.61 -6.18
N THR A 145 -4.96 15.71 -6.33
CA THR A 145 -5.69 16.97 -6.16
C THR A 145 -6.99 16.76 -5.39
N VAL A 146 -7.16 17.47 -4.29
CA VAL A 146 -8.37 17.47 -3.47
C VAL A 146 -8.92 18.90 -3.41
N LEU A 147 -9.90 19.20 -4.25
CA LEU A 147 -10.54 20.52 -4.30
C LEU A 147 -11.50 20.67 -3.12
N LEU A 148 -11.34 21.75 -2.36
CA LEU A 148 -12.08 21.99 -1.13
C LEU A 148 -13.08 23.13 -1.35
N ASP A 149 -14.35 22.88 -1.07
CA ASP A 149 -15.43 23.87 -1.25
C ASP A 149 -16.30 23.96 0.01
N ASP A 150 -16.18 25.07 0.74
CA ASP A 150 -17.01 25.42 1.90
C ASP A 150 -16.84 26.93 2.20
N ASP A 151 -17.94 27.66 2.33
CA ASP A 151 -17.96 29.09 2.63
C ASP A 151 -18.04 29.39 4.15
N GLY A 152 -18.12 28.35 4.97
CA GLY A 152 -18.30 28.39 6.40
C GLY A 152 -17.01 28.54 7.20
N HIS A 153 -17.22 28.73 8.50
CA HIS A 153 -16.18 28.85 9.50
C HIS A 153 -16.24 27.66 10.47
N VAL A 154 -15.11 27.33 11.07
CA VAL A 154 -15.03 26.29 12.09
C VAL A 154 -15.85 26.72 13.30
N THR A 155 -16.78 25.87 13.72
CA THR A 155 -17.58 26.06 14.93
C THR A 155 -17.16 25.08 16.02
N SER A 156 -17.64 25.28 17.25
CA SER A 156 -17.42 24.33 18.35
C SER A 156 -17.99 22.93 18.06
N LEU A 157 -19.01 22.81 17.20
CA LEU A 157 -19.59 21.54 16.79
C LEU A 157 -18.69 20.75 15.84
N ASP A 158 -17.72 21.41 15.20
CA ASP A 158 -16.81 20.77 14.26
C ASP A 158 -15.54 20.23 14.95
N VAL A 159 -15.37 20.50 16.25
CA VAL A 159 -14.21 20.06 17.03
C VAL A 159 -14.36 18.60 17.42
N GLY A 160 -13.34 17.79 17.13
CA GLY A 160 -13.37 16.36 17.48
C GLY A 160 -12.15 15.59 16.99
N ALA A 161 -12.12 14.28 17.27
CA ALA A 161 -11.00 13.41 16.92
C ALA A 161 -10.66 13.42 15.42
N ALA A 162 -11.68 13.41 14.57
CA ALA A 162 -11.59 13.52 13.11
C ALA A 162 -11.97 14.91 12.58
N GLY A 163 -12.16 15.87 13.47
CA GLY A 163 -12.58 17.23 13.17
C GLY A 163 -11.46 18.25 13.36
N TYR A 164 -11.86 19.52 13.48
CA TYR A 164 -10.95 20.63 13.72
C TYR A 164 -10.44 20.66 15.17
N ARG A 165 -9.45 21.51 15.44
CA ARG A 165 -8.99 21.78 16.81
C ARG A 165 -9.71 22.99 17.38
N LEU A 166 -9.77 23.07 18.71
CA LEU A 166 -10.42 24.20 19.40
C LEU A 166 -9.80 25.55 18.99
N GLY A 167 -8.49 25.58 18.72
CA GLY A 167 -7.79 26.78 18.24
C GLY A 167 -8.15 27.22 16.82
N ASP A 168 -8.86 26.39 16.06
CA ASP A 168 -9.30 26.71 14.70
C ASP A 168 -10.68 27.38 14.67
N VAL A 169 -11.43 27.37 15.78
CA VAL A 169 -12.79 27.94 15.86
C VAL A 169 -12.80 29.40 15.43
N GLY A 170 -13.73 29.75 14.54
CA GLY A 170 -13.84 31.07 13.91
C GLY A 170 -12.98 31.26 12.67
N SER A 171 -12.09 30.32 12.33
CA SER A 171 -11.32 30.36 11.08
C SER A 171 -12.12 29.82 9.91
N SER A 172 -11.77 30.23 8.67
CA SER A 172 -12.33 29.62 7.45
C SER A 172 -12.05 28.12 7.41
N ARG A 173 -13.08 27.31 7.14
CA ARG A 173 -12.94 25.85 7.03
C ARG A 173 -12.01 25.46 5.90
N VAL A 174 -12.14 26.07 4.72
CA VAL A 174 -11.25 25.80 3.57
C VAL A 174 -9.79 26.04 3.93
N HIS A 175 -9.49 27.16 4.60
CA HIS A 175 -8.12 27.49 4.99
C HIS A 175 -7.52 26.43 5.94
N VAL A 176 -8.26 26.08 7.00
CA VAL A 176 -7.77 25.10 7.98
C VAL A 176 -7.71 23.69 7.39
N ALA A 177 -8.72 23.30 6.60
CA ALA A 177 -8.75 22.00 5.93
C ALA A 177 -7.57 21.86 4.95
N SER A 178 -7.25 22.90 4.18
CA SER A 178 -6.09 22.90 3.29
C SER A 178 -4.80 22.66 4.10
N ARG A 179 -4.59 23.37 5.21
CA ARG A 179 -3.42 23.13 6.09
C ARG A 179 -3.35 21.67 6.56
N LEU A 180 -4.45 21.13 7.08
CA LEU A 180 -4.50 19.75 7.61
C LEU A 180 -4.27 18.69 6.51
N VAL A 181 -4.74 18.95 5.29
CA VAL A 181 -4.48 18.10 4.13
C VAL A 181 -2.98 18.09 3.78
N HIS A 182 -2.33 19.26 3.76
CA HIS A 182 -0.89 19.36 3.48
C HIS A 182 -0.02 18.81 4.61
N ASP A 183 -0.47 18.85 5.87
CA ASP A 183 0.24 18.24 7.01
C ASP A 183 0.41 16.71 6.81
N VAL A 184 -0.54 16.06 6.14
CA VAL A 184 -0.52 14.61 5.88
C VAL A 184 0.09 14.27 4.52
N ALA A 185 -0.14 15.11 3.51
CA ALA A 185 0.36 14.91 2.15
C ALA A 185 0.85 16.24 1.55
N PRO A 186 2.12 16.63 1.76
CA PRO A 186 2.64 17.93 1.33
C PRO A 186 2.58 18.18 -0.18
N ASP A 187 2.59 17.12 -0.99
CA ASP A 187 2.62 17.19 -2.46
C ASP A 187 1.22 17.26 -3.09
N VAL A 188 0.14 17.14 -2.30
CA VAL A 188 -1.24 17.23 -2.80
C VAL A 188 -1.58 18.68 -3.16
N ARG A 189 -2.39 18.86 -4.20
CA ARG A 189 -2.93 20.18 -4.56
C ARG A 189 -4.31 20.35 -3.97
N THR A 190 -4.58 21.48 -3.31
CA THR A 190 -5.94 21.84 -2.86
C THR A 190 -6.61 22.91 -3.70
N GLU A 191 -5.93 23.36 -4.75
CA GLU A 191 -6.42 24.37 -5.69
C GLU A 191 -6.61 23.77 -7.08
N PRO A 192 -7.53 24.33 -7.90
CA PRO A 192 -7.68 23.92 -9.29
C PRO A 192 -6.37 24.09 -10.07
N GLY A 193 -6.15 23.23 -11.07
CA GLY A 193 -5.03 23.42 -11.99
C GLY A 193 -5.14 24.74 -12.76
N ALA A 194 -4.00 25.28 -13.19
CA ALA A 194 -3.99 26.46 -14.06
C ALA A 194 -4.85 26.20 -15.30
N GLY A 195 -5.80 27.10 -15.59
CA GLY A 195 -6.73 26.99 -16.72
C GLY A 195 -8.06 26.27 -16.43
N THR A 196 -8.31 25.85 -15.18
CA THR A 196 -9.64 25.35 -14.79
C THR A 196 -10.60 26.53 -14.67
N VAL A 197 -11.65 26.56 -15.50
CA VAL A 197 -12.66 27.63 -15.49
C VAL A 197 -13.92 27.08 -14.81
N PRO A 198 -14.55 27.82 -13.88
CA PRO A 198 -15.85 27.43 -13.36
C PRO A 198 -16.87 27.36 -14.50
N ALA A 199 -17.73 26.35 -14.47
CA ALA A 199 -18.80 26.13 -15.44
C ALA A 199 -19.91 27.18 -15.31
#